data_AF-G1K0T5-F1
#
_entry.id   AF-G1K0T5-F1
#
_cell.length_a   1.000
_cell.length_b   1.000
_cell.length_c   1.000
_cell.angle_alpha   90.00
_cell.angle_beta   90.00
_cell.angle_gamma   90.00
#
_symmetry.space_group_name_H-M   'P 1'
#
loop_
_entity.id
_entity.type
_entity.pdbx_description
1 polymer ?
#
loop_
_entity_poly.entity_id
_entity_poly.type
_entity_poly.pdbx_seq_one_letter_code
_entity_poly.pdbx_strand_id
1 'polypeptide(L)'
;GGFPHYGEVNNDFIMIKGCCVGPKKRVITLRKSLLVHTKRVALEKINLKFIDTSSKFGHGRFQTPADKSAFMGPLKKDRLKEEATVA
;
A
#
# COMPACT_ATOMS: atom_id res chain seq x y z
N GLY A 1 7.89 -3.64 0.57
CA GLY A 1 8.19 -4.04 1.96
C GLY A 1 6.94 -4.30 2.79
N GLY A 2 5.79 -4.59 2.16
CA GLY A 2 4.54 -4.89 2.83
C GLY A 2 3.96 -3.77 3.71
N PHE A 3 2.81 -4.07 4.31
CA PHE A 3 2.20 -3.27 5.37
C PHE A 3 2.90 -3.57 6.71
N PRO A 4 3.37 -2.55 7.47
CA PRO A 4 4.13 -2.78 8.69
C PRO A 4 3.35 -3.61 9.72
N HIS A 5 3.96 -4.67 10.25
CA HIS A 5 3.35 -5.64 11.17
C HIS A 5 2.16 -6.46 10.61
N TYR A 6 1.84 -6.34 9.32
CA TYR A 6 0.83 -7.16 8.66
C TYR A 6 1.48 -8.14 7.67
N GLY A 7 2.15 -7.63 6.64
CA GLY A 7 2.68 -8.41 5.52
C GLY A 7 2.14 -7.92 4.19
N GLU A 8 2.01 -8.83 3.24
CA GLU A 8 1.48 -8.58 1.90
C GLU A 8 -0.02 -8.90 1.85
N VAL A 9 -0.76 -8.20 0.98
CA VAL A 9 -2.20 -8.41 0.78
C VAL A 9 -2.38 -9.09 -0.57
N ASN A 10 -2.66 -10.39 -0.54
CA ASN A 10 -2.72 -11.24 -1.74
C ASN A 10 -4.15 -11.62 -2.15
N ASN A 11 -5.14 -11.25 -1.35
CA ASN A 11 -6.55 -11.54 -1.58
C ASN A 11 -7.33 -10.25 -1.84
N ASP A 12 -8.62 -10.42 -2.15
CA ASP A 12 -9.56 -9.31 -2.31
C ASP A 12 -9.56 -8.42 -1.06
N PHE A 13 -9.58 -7.12 -1.29
CA PHE A 13 -9.51 -6.12 -0.24
C PHE A 13 -10.53 -5.01 -0.46
N ILE A 14 -10.83 -4.28 0.62
CA ILE A 14 -11.71 -3.12 0.61
C ILE A 14 -10.94 -1.93 1.16
N MET A 15 -11.00 -0.79 0.47
CA MET A 15 -10.48 0.48 0.98
C MET A 15 -11.60 1.26 1.69
N ILE A 16 -11.47 1.45 3.00
CA ILE A 16 -12.42 2.22 3.82
C ILE A 16 -11.87 3.64 4.00
N LYS A 17 -12.76 4.64 3.87
CA LYS A 17 -12.41 6.04 4.14
C LYS A 17 -12.14 6.23 5.64
N GLY A 18 -10.95 6.73 6.00
CA GLY A 18 -10.57 7.04 7.38
C GLY A 18 -9.98 5.85 8.14
N CYS A 19 -10.15 5.83 9.46
CA CYS A 19 -9.66 4.77 10.33
C CYS A 19 -10.77 3.74 10.65
N CYS A 20 -10.36 2.52 11.00
CA CYS A 20 -11.24 1.48 11.52
C CYS A 20 -10.79 1.08 12.93
N VAL A 21 -11.69 0.50 13.72
CA VAL A 21 -11.42 0.15 15.11
C VAL A 21 -10.50 -1.08 15.18
N GLY A 22 -9.31 -0.86 15.74
CA GLY A 22 -8.39 -1.93 16.12
C GLY A 22 -7.02 -1.90 15.47
N PRO A 23 -6.08 -2.70 15.98
CA PRO A 23 -4.77 -2.88 15.40
C PRO A 23 -4.87 -3.75 14.15
N LYS A 24 -3.75 -3.79 13.45
CA LYS A 24 -3.53 -4.61 12.26
C LYS A 24 -3.75 -6.10 12.60
N LYS A 25 -4.15 -6.91 11.62
CA LYS A 25 -4.50 -8.35 11.74
C LYS A 25 -5.77 -8.68 12.52
N ARG A 26 -6.48 -7.69 13.09
CA ARG A 26 -7.78 -7.94 13.73
C ARG A 26 -8.86 -8.23 12.70
N VAL A 27 -9.65 -9.28 12.95
CA VAL A 27 -10.87 -9.58 12.17
C VAL A 27 -11.92 -8.49 12.40
N ILE A 28 -12.49 -7.96 11.32
CA ILE A 28 -13.52 -6.92 11.35
C ILE A 28 -14.76 -7.42 10.61
N THR A 29 -15.92 -7.33 11.26
CA THR A 29 -17.22 -7.65 10.64
C THR A 29 -17.81 -6.40 9.99
N LEU A 30 -18.07 -6.46 8.68
CA LEU A 30 -18.72 -5.38 7.95
C LEU A 30 -20.24 -5.64 7.85
N ARG A 31 -21.06 -4.64 8.17
CA ARG A 31 -22.52 -4.70 8.04
C ARG A 31 -23.02 -3.58 7.13
N LYS A 32 -24.06 -3.85 6.35
CA LYS A 32 -24.81 -2.80 5.66
C LYS A 32 -25.36 -1.79 6.68
N SER A 33 -25.42 -0.52 6.26
CA SER A 33 -26.07 0.53 7.04
C SER A 33 -27.54 0.20 7.25
N LEU A 34 -28.06 0.53 8.43
CA LEU A 34 -29.49 0.42 8.75
C LEU A 34 -30.25 1.70 8.35
N LEU A 35 -29.52 2.77 8.05
CA LEU A 35 -30.09 4.06 7.69
C LEU A 35 -30.05 4.25 6.18
N VAL A 36 -31.11 4.84 5.62
CA VAL A 36 -31.13 5.27 4.22
C VAL A 36 -30.27 6.52 4.07
N HIS A 37 -29.23 6.44 3.25
CA HIS A 37 -28.34 7.55 2.99
C HIS A 37 -28.91 8.49 1.91
N THR A 38 -29.19 9.74 2.28
CA THR A 38 -29.71 10.78 1.36
C THR A 38 -28.72 11.92 1.12
N LYS A 39 -27.66 12.01 1.94
CA LYS A 39 -26.67 13.10 1.86
C LYS A 39 -25.80 12.93 0.61
N ARG A 40 -25.51 14.04 -0.09
CA ARG A 40 -24.65 14.05 -1.29
C ARG A 40 -23.30 13.39 -1.07
N VAL A 41 -22.66 13.65 0.08
CA VAL A 41 -21.35 13.07 0.45
C VAL A 41 -21.40 11.54 0.55
N ALA A 42 -22.55 10.95 0.89
CA ALA A 42 -22.71 9.49 1.01
C ALA A 42 -23.07 8.82 -0.31
N LEU A 43 -23.57 9.58 -1.29
CA LEU A 43 -24.02 9.09 -2.61
C LEU A 43 -23.03 9.42 -3.74
N GLU A 44 -21.93 10.07 -3.41
CA GLU A 44 -20.89 10.45 -4.37
C GLU A 44 -20.21 9.20 -4.95
N LYS A 45 -20.07 9.17 -6.29
CA LYS A 45 -19.30 8.11 -6.98
C LYS A 45 -17.82 8.44 -6.89
N ILE A 46 -17.05 7.58 -6.23
CA ILE A 46 -15.63 7.80 -5.97
C ILE A 46 -14.80 7.29 -7.15
N ASN A 47 -14.06 8.19 -7.80
CA ASN A 47 -13.05 7.86 -8.81
C ASN A 47 -11.66 8.26 -8.27
N LEU A 48 -10.83 7.27 -7.95
CA LEU A 48 -9.48 7.49 -7.42
C LEU A 48 -8.52 7.82 -8.57
N LYS A 49 -7.68 8.85 -8.38
CA LYS A 49 -6.64 9.23 -9.35
C LYS A 49 -5.27 8.64 -9.00
N PHE A 50 -4.97 8.48 -7.72
CA PHE A 50 -3.67 8.06 -7.22
C PHE A 50 -3.82 7.33 -5.89
N ILE A 51 -2.99 6.30 -5.68
CA ILE A 51 -2.85 5.56 -4.43
C ILE A 51 -1.37 5.56 -4.06
N ASP A 52 -1.05 5.98 -2.86
CA ASP A 52 0.33 5.98 -2.35
C ASP A 52 0.74 4.57 -1.92
N THR A 53 1.69 3.99 -2.65
CA THR A 53 2.31 2.68 -2.39
C THR A 53 3.71 2.80 -1.80
N SER A 54 4.11 4.02 -1.41
CA SER A 54 5.39 4.24 -0.75
C SER A 54 5.52 3.51 0.59
N SER A 55 6.77 3.28 1.00
CA SER A 55 7.05 2.61 2.27
C SER A 55 6.39 3.33 3.45
N LYS A 56 5.69 2.56 4.29
CA LYS A 56 5.17 3.01 5.60
C LYS A 56 6.08 2.62 6.77
N PHE A 57 7.23 2.03 6.47
CA PHE A 57 8.30 1.82 7.42
C PHE A 57 9.34 2.93 7.24
N GLY A 58 9.41 3.86 8.20
CA GLY A 58 10.16 5.11 8.07
C GLY A 58 9.50 6.11 7.12
N HIS A 59 10.31 6.89 6.41
CA HIS A 59 9.85 7.90 5.46
C HIS A 59 9.85 7.37 4.02
N GLY A 60 8.66 7.11 3.47
CA GLY A 60 8.48 6.68 2.08
C GLY A 60 8.83 7.78 1.07
N ARG A 61 9.64 7.47 0.06
CA ARG A 61 10.06 8.42 -1.00
C ARG A 61 9.72 7.99 -2.43
N PHE A 62 9.59 6.69 -2.66
CA PHE A 62 9.40 6.10 -3.98
C PHE A 62 8.14 5.23 -3.96
N GLN A 63 7.38 5.23 -5.05
CA GLN A 63 6.14 4.46 -5.17
C GLN A 63 6.44 3.01 -5.55
N THR A 64 7.38 2.81 -6.47
CA THR A 64 7.82 1.49 -6.90
C THR A 64 9.29 1.23 -6.58
N PRO A 65 9.71 -0.04 -6.48
CA PRO A 65 11.13 -0.39 -6.41
C PRO A 65 11.92 0.09 -7.64
N ALA A 66 11.28 0.11 -8.82
CA ALA A 66 11.89 0.57 -10.07
C ALA A 66 12.24 2.06 -10.03
N ASP A 67 11.35 2.91 -9.48
CA ASP A 67 11.63 4.34 -9.30
C ASP A 67 12.85 4.55 -8.41
N LYS A 68 12.96 3.74 -7.35
CA LYS A 68 14.07 3.80 -6.41
C LYS A 68 15.38 3.37 -7.06
N SER A 69 15.40 2.29 -7.85
CA SER A 69 16.62 1.85 -8.54
C SER A 69 17.05 2.83 -9.62
N ALA A 70 16.10 3.39 -10.37
CA ALA A 70 16.39 4.41 -11.38
C ALA A 70 17.00 5.67 -10.75
N PHE A 71 16.47 6.10 -9.60
CA PHE A 71 16.98 7.26 -8.88
C PHE A 71 18.35 7.01 -8.22
N MET A 72 18.55 5.85 -7.59
CA MET A 72 19.79 5.54 -6.87
C MET A 72 20.96 5.14 -7.78
N GLY A 73 20.67 4.67 -8.99
CA GLY A 73 21.69 4.14 -9.89
C GLY A 73 22.32 2.83 -9.41
N PRO A 74 23.38 2.35 -10.08
CA PRO A 74 24.05 1.10 -9.74
C PRO A 74 24.83 1.22 -8.42
N LEU A 75 24.47 0.39 -7.43
CA LEU A 75 25.13 0.36 -6.14
C LEU A 75 26.24 -0.71 -6.11
N LYS A 76 27.12 -0.64 -5.11
CA LYS A 76 28.21 -1.63 -4.93
C LYS A 76 27.70 -3.08 -4.87
N LYS A 77 26.60 -3.31 -4.14
CA LYS A 77 25.98 -4.63 -3.99
C LYS A 77 25.42 -5.21 -5.30
N ASP A 78 25.08 -4.34 -6.26
CA ASP A 78 24.50 -4.77 -7.53
C ASP A 78 25.64 -5.23 -8.45
N ARG A 79 26.74 -4.46 -8.52
CA ARG A 79 27.98 -4.86 -9.21
C ARG A 79 28.56 -6.19 -8.72
N LEU A 80 28.63 -6.38 -7.41
CA LEU A 80 29.09 -7.66 -6.83
C LEU A 80 28.21 -8.85 -7.22
N LYS A 81 26.90 -8.64 -7.40
CA LYS A 81 25.99 -9.69 -7.87
C LYS A 81 26.19 -9.99 -9.34
N GLU A 82 26.38 -8.96 -10.16
CA GLU A 82 26.70 -9.11 -11.58
C GLU A 82 28.00 -9.91 -11.78
N GLU A 83 29.07 -9.53 -11.07
CA GLU A 83 30.35 -10.26 -11.08
C GLU A 83 30.19 -11.73 -10.66
N ALA A 84 29.40 -12.01 -9.62
CA ALA A 84 29.14 -13.38 -9.16
C ALA A 84 28.25 -14.20 -10.10
N THR A 85 27.43 -13.55 -10.94
CA THR A 85 26.62 -14.24 -11.97
C THR A 85 27.38 -14.49 -13.27
N VAL A 86 28.46 -13.76 -13.50
CA VAL A 86 29.32 -13.89 -14.69
C VAL A 86 30.44 -14.92 -14.46
N ALA A 87 30.81 -15.17 -13.21
CA ALA A 87 31.71 -16.24 -12.79
C ALA A 87 31.00 -17.60 -12.70
#